data_AF-A0A2M9NPV1-F1
#
_entry.id   AF-A0A2M9NPV1-F1
#
_cell.length_a   1.000
_cell.length_b   1.000
_cell.length_c   1.000
_cell.angle_alpha   90.00
_cell.angle_beta   90.00
_cell.angle_gamma   90.00
#
_symmetry.space_group_name_H-M   'P 1'
#
loop_
_entity.id
_entity.type
_entity.pdbx_description
1 polymer ?
#
loop_
_entity_poly.entity_id
_entity_poly.type
_entity_poly.pdbx_seq_one_letter_code
_entity_poly.pdbx_strand_id
1 'polypeptide(L)'
;MSNDPSLSSLFTTKRNEWVKLLPIPSNKLNLFLKDLHSLNTIEKLRRYEDSQIHWVTILDEDYPFLLKQIFDPPWVLYYKGDKKLLSRSNTLGVVGTRKPTSYGLEALKTILLPLVKKKYVIISGVAAGIDSRAHEITLDAGGDTIGILGGGLMQIYPKSNIPLAERIMDKGVLISETPPEMRAEPWMFPLRNRIISGLSQGVFVVEAKEKSGSLITAQTALEQGREVFALPGNVTSPESIGTNQLISDGAKLVLNSKQIEEEFFRNII
;
A
#
# COMPACT_ATOMS: atom_id res chain seq x y z
N MET A 1 27.41 -4.14 20.49
CA MET A 1 27.48 -4.37 19.03
C MET A 1 28.71 -3.69 18.40
N SER A 2 29.81 -3.50 19.15
CA SER A 2 31.02 -2.83 18.64
C SER A 2 31.89 -3.70 17.72
N ASN A 3 31.67 -5.02 17.72
CA ASN A 3 32.55 -5.99 17.03
C ASN A 3 32.04 -6.45 15.65
N ASP A 4 30.73 -6.33 15.37
CA ASP A 4 30.13 -6.62 14.06
C ASP A 4 28.85 -5.79 13.89
N PRO A 5 28.97 -4.49 13.56
CA PRO A 5 27.81 -3.63 13.35
C PRO A 5 27.00 -4.04 12.11
N SER A 6 27.61 -4.78 11.19
CA SER A 6 26.98 -5.25 9.95
C SER A 6 26.18 -6.55 10.10
N LEU A 7 26.26 -7.23 11.25
CA LEU A 7 25.71 -8.57 11.48
C LEU A 7 26.20 -9.62 10.47
N SER A 8 27.38 -9.40 9.87
CA SER A 8 28.01 -10.28 8.89
C SER A 8 28.31 -11.68 9.45
N SER A 9 28.57 -11.79 10.76
CA SER A 9 28.86 -13.06 11.42
C SER A 9 27.64 -13.66 12.10
N LEU A 10 26.43 -13.09 11.94
CA LEU A 10 25.24 -13.49 12.70
C LEU A 10 24.98 -15.01 12.63
N PHE A 11 25.07 -15.60 11.43
CA PHE A 11 24.83 -17.03 11.21
C PHE A 11 26.09 -17.91 11.28
N THR A 12 27.26 -17.36 11.59
CA THR A 12 28.53 -18.11 11.67
C THR A 12 29.22 -18.02 13.03
N THR A 13 28.78 -17.07 13.87
CA THR A 13 29.32 -16.82 15.23
C THR A 13 29.18 -18.06 16.09
N LYS A 14 30.27 -18.46 16.76
CA LYS A 14 30.27 -19.69 17.56
C LYS A 14 29.52 -19.48 18.87
N ARG A 15 28.92 -20.55 19.41
CA ARG A 15 28.21 -20.52 20.71
C ARG A 15 28.99 -19.80 21.82
N ASN A 16 30.30 -20.07 21.94
CA ASN A 16 31.14 -19.48 22.99
C ASN A 16 31.27 -17.95 22.88
N GLU A 17 31.12 -17.40 21.68
CA GLU A 17 31.10 -15.96 21.44
C GLU A 17 29.73 -15.38 21.79
N TRP A 18 28.65 -16.08 21.44
CA TRP A 18 27.29 -15.71 21.85
C TRP A 18 27.09 -15.65 23.37
N VAL A 19 27.71 -16.57 24.12
CA VAL A 19 27.69 -16.54 25.61
C VAL A 19 28.28 -15.23 26.15
N LYS A 20 29.29 -14.66 25.47
CA LYS A 20 29.91 -13.39 25.87
C LYS A 20 29.09 -12.18 25.45
N LEU A 21 28.39 -12.28 24.31
CA LEU A 21 27.62 -11.19 23.72
C LEU A 21 26.21 -11.03 24.32
N LEU A 22 25.57 -12.14 24.69
CA LEU A 22 24.21 -12.16 25.21
C LEU A 22 24.22 -12.67 26.66
N PRO A 23 23.96 -11.81 27.66
CA PRO A 23 23.88 -12.21 29.06
C PRO A 23 22.56 -12.93 29.38
N ILE A 24 22.33 -14.08 28.73
CA ILE A 24 21.13 -14.90 28.88
C ILE A 24 21.46 -16.32 29.37
N PRO A 25 20.55 -16.98 30.12
CA PRO A 25 20.76 -18.37 30.56
C PRO A 25 20.98 -19.35 29.40
N SER A 26 21.77 -20.40 29.63
CA SER A 26 22.17 -21.39 28.62
C SER A 26 21.00 -22.05 27.87
N ASN A 27 19.87 -22.27 28.54
CA ASN A 27 18.66 -22.82 27.92
C ASN A 27 18.02 -21.83 26.93
N LYS A 28 17.95 -20.53 27.27
CA LYS A 28 17.49 -19.47 26.36
C LYS A 28 18.46 -19.25 25.20
N LEU A 29 19.77 -19.36 25.44
CA LEU A 29 20.76 -19.31 24.35
C LEU A 29 20.60 -20.47 23.37
N ASN A 30 20.33 -21.68 23.86
CA ASN A 30 20.05 -22.83 22.98
C ASN A 30 18.81 -22.58 22.10
N LEU A 31 17.74 -22.05 22.69
CA LEU A 31 16.54 -21.69 21.94
C LEU A 31 16.84 -20.61 20.90
N PHE A 32 17.53 -19.54 21.28
CA PHE A 32 17.95 -18.49 20.36
C PHE A 32 18.76 -19.03 19.19
N LEU A 33 19.79 -19.85 19.43
CA LEU A 33 20.60 -20.43 18.36
C LEU A 33 19.80 -21.37 17.48
N LYS A 34 18.92 -22.18 18.07
CA LYS A 34 18.01 -23.03 17.33
C LYS A 34 17.12 -22.20 16.42
N ASP A 35 16.52 -21.13 16.94
CA ASP A 35 15.60 -20.28 16.20
C ASP A 35 16.34 -19.48 15.11
N LEU A 36 17.54 -18.96 15.41
CA LEU A 36 18.39 -18.24 14.48
C LEU A 36 18.75 -19.09 13.25
N HIS A 37 18.99 -20.39 13.45
CA HIS A 37 19.26 -21.33 12.37
C HIS A 37 18.01 -22.09 11.88
N SER A 38 16.85 -21.90 12.51
CA SER A 38 15.61 -22.59 12.11
C SER A 38 15.03 -22.04 10.81
N LEU A 39 15.32 -20.78 10.51
CA LEU A 39 14.91 -20.13 9.28
C LEU A 39 15.95 -20.42 8.21
N ASN A 40 15.59 -21.22 7.21
CA ASN A 40 16.39 -21.34 5.99
C ASN A 40 16.22 -20.09 5.13
N THR A 41 16.82 -18.98 5.58
CA THR A 41 16.71 -17.67 4.94
C THR A 41 17.17 -17.74 3.49
N ILE A 42 18.25 -18.50 3.20
CA ILE A 42 18.76 -18.67 1.83
C ILE A 42 17.70 -19.30 0.92
N GLU A 43 17.04 -20.36 1.38
CA GLU A 43 15.97 -21.03 0.61
C GLU A 43 14.76 -20.11 0.41
N LYS A 44 14.37 -19.33 1.43
CA LYS A 44 13.30 -18.33 1.30
C LYS A 44 13.65 -17.25 0.27
N LEU A 45 14.86 -16.72 0.30
CA LEU A 45 15.31 -15.69 -0.64
C LEU A 45 15.33 -16.23 -2.07
N ARG A 46 15.81 -17.46 -2.27
CA ARG A 46 15.73 -18.15 -3.58
C ARG A 46 14.28 -18.28 -4.05
N ARG A 47 13.37 -18.70 -3.17
CA ARG A 47 11.95 -18.81 -3.53
C ARG A 47 11.34 -17.47 -3.92
N TYR A 48 11.77 -16.37 -3.31
CA TYR A 48 11.33 -15.03 -3.68
C TYR A 48 11.87 -14.64 -5.06
N GLU A 49 13.14 -14.88 -5.31
CA GLU A 49 13.79 -14.67 -6.61
C GLU A 49 13.13 -15.49 -7.73
N ASP A 50 12.90 -16.79 -7.51
CA ASP A 50 12.19 -17.69 -8.43
C ASP A 50 10.76 -17.21 -8.72
N SER A 51 10.14 -16.54 -7.75
CA SER A 51 8.80 -15.97 -7.87
C SER A 51 8.80 -14.54 -8.41
N GLN A 52 9.97 -13.97 -8.74
CA GLN A 52 10.18 -12.56 -9.13
C GLN A 52 9.62 -11.58 -8.10
N ILE A 53 9.77 -11.91 -6.82
CA ILE A 53 9.42 -11.07 -5.69
C ILE A 53 10.70 -10.44 -5.17
N HIS A 54 10.70 -9.12 -5.15
CA HIS A 54 11.81 -8.31 -4.67
C HIS A 54 11.39 -7.58 -3.40
N TRP A 55 12.34 -6.92 -2.75
CA TRP A 55 12.07 -6.10 -1.58
C TRP A 55 12.89 -4.80 -1.63
N VAL A 56 12.42 -3.82 -0.87
CA VAL A 56 13.12 -2.58 -0.56
C VAL A 56 12.90 -2.29 0.92
N THR A 57 13.93 -1.79 1.58
CA THR A 57 13.94 -1.48 3.01
C THR A 57 13.99 0.03 3.22
N ILE A 58 13.55 0.52 4.38
CA ILE A 58 13.58 1.95 4.70
C ILE A 58 14.99 2.58 4.66
N LEU A 59 16.03 1.73 4.71
CA LEU A 59 17.43 2.11 4.64
C LEU A 59 17.94 2.27 3.20
N ASP A 60 17.23 1.72 2.22
CA ASP A 60 17.60 1.83 0.81
C ASP A 60 17.28 3.24 0.29
N GLU A 61 18.16 3.76 -0.58
CA GLU A 61 18.00 5.09 -1.18
C GLU A 61 16.75 5.21 -2.05
N ASP A 62 16.30 4.09 -2.62
CA ASP A 62 15.13 4.03 -3.50
C ASP A 62 13.83 3.64 -2.80
N TYR A 63 13.82 3.71 -1.46
CA TYR A 63 12.58 3.60 -0.69
C TYR A 63 11.66 4.81 -0.96
N PRO A 64 10.33 4.61 -1.13
CA PRO A 64 9.42 5.69 -1.50
C PRO A 64 9.45 6.87 -0.52
N PHE A 65 9.81 8.06 -1.02
CA PHE A 65 10.02 9.25 -0.21
C PHE A 65 8.80 9.63 0.63
N LEU A 66 7.61 9.70 0.02
CA LEU A 66 6.37 10.05 0.73
C LEU A 66 6.06 9.03 1.82
N LEU A 67 6.23 7.73 1.54
CA LEU A 67 5.95 6.69 2.51
C LEU A 67 6.91 6.74 3.69
N LYS A 68 8.19 7.10 3.46
CA LYS A 68 9.19 7.23 4.53
C LYS A 68 8.84 8.30 5.58
N GLN A 69 7.96 9.24 5.23
CA GLN A 69 7.58 10.37 6.09
C GLN A 69 6.36 10.10 6.97
N ILE A 70 5.65 8.98 6.79
CA ILE A 70 4.50 8.68 7.64
C ILE A 70 4.97 8.34 9.06
N PHE A 71 4.06 8.39 10.03
CA PHE A 71 4.37 8.10 11.44
C PHE A 71 4.96 6.70 11.67
N ASP A 72 4.43 5.69 10.97
CA ASP A 72 4.85 4.29 11.07
C ASP A 72 5.16 3.72 9.67
N PRO A 73 6.31 4.06 9.07
CA PRO A 73 6.68 3.59 7.74
C PRO A 73 7.08 2.11 7.78
N PRO A 74 6.66 1.28 6.80
CA PRO A 74 7.03 -0.13 6.77
C PRO A 74 8.55 -0.30 6.61
N TRP A 75 9.17 -1.07 7.49
CA TRP A 75 10.62 -1.33 7.45
C TRP A 75 11.06 -2.03 6.16
N VAL A 76 10.21 -2.92 5.66
CA VAL A 76 10.43 -3.71 4.44
C VAL A 76 9.15 -3.68 3.61
N LEU A 77 9.30 -3.41 2.33
CA LEU A 77 8.26 -3.55 1.32
C LEU A 77 8.67 -4.65 0.35
N TYR A 78 7.86 -5.69 0.26
CA TYR A 78 7.94 -6.68 -0.79
C TYR A 78 7.15 -6.20 -2.00
N TYR A 79 7.66 -6.40 -3.20
CA TYR A 79 6.97 -6.01 -4.42
C TYR A 79 7.19 -6.98 -5.58
N LYS A 80 6.26 -6.94 -6.54
CA LYS A 80 6.36 -7.64 -7.82
C LYS A 80 5.74 -6.78 -8.93
N GLY A 81 6.50 -6.54 -10.00
CA GLY A 81 6.16 -5.61 -11.09
C GLY A 81 7.21 -4.50 -11.25
N ASP A 82 6.83 -3.37 -11.84
CA ASP A 82 7.74 -2.27 -12.14
C ASP A 82 8.08 -1.42 -10.90
N LYS A 83 9.29 -1.60 -10.37
CA LYS A 83 9.83 -0.84 -9.23
C LYS A 83 9.81 0.68 -9.48
N LYS A 84 9.94 1.15 -10.73
CA LYS A 84 10.05 2.59 -11.02
C LYS A 84 8.82 3.37 -10.56
N LEU A 85 7.66 2.72 -10.51
CA LEU A 85 6.42 3.35 -10.03
C LEU A 85 6.50 3.82 -8.58
N LEU A 86 7.35 3.18 -7.76
CA LEU A 86 7.58 3.55 -6.35
C LEU A 86 8.23 4.93 -6.17
N SER A 87 8.92 5.42 -7.21
CA SER A 87 9.62 6.71 -7.21
C SER A 87 8.79 7.85 -7.81
N ARG A 88 7.56 7.58 -8.27
CA ARG A 88 6.72 8.57 -8.95
C ARG A 88 6.15 9.55 -7.94
N SER A 89 6.20 10.84 -8.29
CA SER A 89 5.64 11.91 -7.47
C SER A 89 4.13 12.07 -7.65
N ASN A 90 3.62 11.94 -8.89
CA ASN A 90 2.22 12.20 -9.20
C ASN A 90 1.35 10.99 -8.86
N THR A 91 1.12 10.75 -7.58
CA THR A 91 0.41 9.58 -7.06
C THR A 91 -0.93 9.97 -6.43
N LEU A 92 -2.00 9.26 -6.80
CA LEU A 92 -3.33 9.44 -6.23
C LEU A 92 -3.82 8.13 -5.62
N GLY A 93 -4.09 8.16 -4.33
CA GLY A 93 -4.78 7.08 -3.63
C GLY A 93 -6.24 7.09 -4.00
N VAL A 94 -6.84 5.95 -4.34
CA VAL A 94 -8.27 5.85 -4.64
C VAL A 94 -8.87 4.79 -3.74
N VAL A 95 -9.90 5.14 -2.98
CA VAL A 95 -10.57 4.22 -2.06
C VAL A 95 -12.07 4.41 -2.09
N GLY A 96 -12.81 3.37 -1.71
CA GLY A 96 -14.25 3.49 -1.56
C GLY A 96 -14.94 2.19 -1.19
N THR A 97 -16.25 2.19 -1.34
CA THR A 97 -17.12 1.08 -0.98
C THR A 97 -16.80 -0.18 -1.80
N ARG A 98 -17.03 -1.34 -1.18
CA ARG A 98 -16.91 -2.64 -1.86
C ARG A 98 -18.09 -2.94 -2.77
N LYS A 99 -19.18 -2.15 -2.69
CA LYS A 99 -20.41 -2.31 -3.47
C LYS A 99 -20.81 -0.97 -4.09
N PRO A 100 -20.02 -0.47 -5.07
CA PRO A 100 -20.25 0.84 -5.65
C PRO A 100 -21.55 0.90 -6.42
N THR A 101 -22.16 2.07 -6.43
CA THR A 101 -23.34 2.35 -7.26
C THR A 101 -22.92 2.55 -8.72
N SER A 102 -23.89 2.48 -9.65
CA SER A 102 -23.63 2.84 -11.06
C SER A 102 -23.12 4.28 -11.20
N TYR A 103 -23.61 5.19 -10.35
CA TYR A 103 -23.12 6.57 -10.29
C TYR A 103 -21.64 6.61 -9.89
N GLY A 104 -21.26 5.94 -8.80
CA GLY A 104 -19.87 5.89 -8.33
C GLY A 104 -18.93 5.31 -9.38
N LEU A 105 -19.33 4.27 -10.10
CA LEU A 105 -18.54 3.66 -11.18
C LEU A 105 -18.33 4.60 -12.38
N GLU A 106 -19.38 5.28 -12.85
CA GLU A 106 -19.30 6.21 -13.97
C GLU A 106 -18.51 7.48 -13.60
N ALA A 107 -18.73 8.00 -12.40
CA ALA A 107 -17.98 9.14 -11.88
C ALA A 107 -16.49 8.80 -11.74
N LEU A 108 -16.16 7.64 -11.15
CA LEU A 108 -14.79 7.14 -11.03
C LEU A 108 -14.10 7.11 -12.39
N LYS A 109 -14.74 6.51 -13.40
CA LYS A 109 -14.20 6.44 -14.77
C LYS A 109 -14.00 7.83 -15.38
N THR A 110 -14.98 8.70 -15.24
CA THR A 110 -14.95 10.06 -15.79
C THR A 110 -13.82 10.89 -15.19
N ILE A 111 -13.57 10.75 -13.89
CA ILE A 111 -12.55 11.51 -13.15
C ILE A 111 -11.16 10.93 -13.34
N LEU A 112 -10.99 9.60 -13.35
CA LEU A 112 -9.67 8.98 -13.44
C LEU A 112 -9.07 9.04 -14.84
N LEU A 113 -9.85 8.86 -15.91
CA LEU A 113 -9.30 8.78 -17.27
C LEU A 113 -8.44 10.00 -17.67
N PRO A 114 -8.83 11.26 -17.37
CA PRO A 114 -7.97 12.42 -17.60
C PRO A 114 -6.66 12.39 -16.79
N LEU A 115 -6.71 11.97 -15.52
CA LEU A 115 -5.52 11.89 -14.66
C LEU A 115 -4.53 10.83 -15.16
N VAL A 116 -5.06 9.67 -15.56
CA VAL A 116 -4.26 8.59 -16.15
C VAL A 116 -3.55 9.04 -17.43
N LYS A 117 -4.25 9.78 -18.30
CA LYS A 117 -3.64 10.38 -19.51
C LYS A 117 -2.52 11.37 -19.18
N LYS A 118 -2.59 12.03 -18.01
CA LYS A 118 -1.57 12.93 -17.47
C LYS A 118 -0.50 12.21 -16.64
N LYS A 119 -0.44 10.87 -16.70
CA LYS A 119 0.58 10.03 -16.05
C LYS A 119 0.57 10.10 -14.52
N TYR A 120 -0.61 10.31 -13.94
CA TYR A 120 -0.85 10.03 -12.54
C TYR A 120 -0.83 8.52 -12.31
N VAL A 121 -0.13 8.10 -11.27
CA VAL A 121 -0.11 6.72 -10.81
C VAL A 121 -1.25 6.51 -9.84
N ILE A 122 -2.14 5.57 -10.15
CA ILE A 122 -3.29 5.27 -9.29
C ILE A 122 -2.88 4.21 -8.27
N ILE A 123 -3.02 4.54 -6.99
CA ILE A 123 -2.71 3.67 -5.87
C ILE A 123 -4.01 3.23 -5.22
N SER A 124 -4.21 1.95 -5.04
CA SER A 124 -5.39 1.45 -4.34
C SER A 124 -5.11 0.11 -3.69
N GLY A 125 -6.09 -0.41 -2.97
CA GLY A 125 -6.08 -1.80 -2.61
C GLY A 125 -6.54 -2.70 -3.74
N VAL A 126 -6.22 -3.98 -3.63
CA VAL A 126 -6.76 -5.01 -4.54
C VAL A 126 -8.10 -5.56 -4.02
N ALA A 127 -8.87 -4.76 -3.25
CA ALA A 127 -10.16 -5.18 -2.72
C ALA A 127 -11.27 -5.05 -3.78
N ALA A 128 -12.39 -5.75 -3.59
CA ALA A 128 -13.56 -5.61 -4.47
C ALA A 128 -14.15 -4.18 -4.43
N GLY A 129 -14.90 -3.82 -5.48
CA GLY A 129 -15.58 -2.52 -5.58
C GLY A 129 -14.70 -1.43 -6.18
N ILE A 130 -14.72 -0.23 -5.57
CA ILE A 130 -14.00 0.94 -6.07
C ILE A 130 -12.52 0.66 -6.30
N ASP A 131 -11.88 -0.01 -5.35
CA ASP A 131 -10.48 -0.43 -5.38
C ASP A 131 -10.12 -1.19 -6.67
N SER A 132 -10.77 -2.32 -6.93
CA SER A 132 -10.57 -3.11 -8.16
C SER A 132 -10.87 -2.30 -9.41
N ARG A 133 -11.94 -1.50 -9.39
CA ARG A 133 -12.38 -0.74 -10.55
C ARG A 133 -11.41 0.36 -10.92
N ALA A 134 -10.79 1.01 -9.94
CA ALA A 134 -9.77 2.03 -10.16
C ALA A 134 -8.55 1.43 -10.89
N HIS A 135 -8.11 0.25 -10.47
CA HIS A 135 -7.05 -0.50 -11.15
C HIS A 135 -7.44 -0.88 -12.59
N GLU A 136 -8.63 -1.47 -12.79
CA GLU A 136 -9.12 -1.85 -14.11
C GLU A 136 -9.16 -0.66 -15.07
N ILE A 137 -9.80 0.44 -14.69
CA ILE A 137 -9.90 1.65 -15.51
C ILE A 137 -8.51 2.17 -15.90
N THR A 138 -7.58 2.15 -14.95
CA THR A 138 -6.21 2.62 -15.17
C THR A 138 -5.47 1.73 -16.15
N LEU A 139 -5.50 0.41 -15.94
CA LEU A 139 -4.85 -0.58 -16.80
C LEU A 139 -5.44 -0.59 -18.21
N ASP A 140 -6.77 -0.54 -18.34
CA ASP A 140 -7.47 -0.52 -19.63
C ASP A 140 -7.15 0.74 -20.43
N ALA A 141 -6.82 1.85 -19.75
CA ALA A 141 -6.37 3.09 -20.37
C ALA A 141 -4.85 3.14 -20.65
N GLY A 142 -4.11 2.06 -20.36
CA GLY A 142 -2.65 2.02 -20.50
C GLY A 142 -1.91 2.90 -19.48
N GLY A 143 -2.51 3.09 -18.32
CA GLY A 143 -1.96 3.83 -17.19
C GLY A 143 -1.17 2.98 -16.20
N ASP A 144 -0.46 3.67 -15.32
CA ASP A 144 0.35 3.06 -14.28
C ASP A 144 -0.44 2.93 -12.97
N THR A 145 -0.33 1.77 -12.32
CA THR A 145 -1.05 1.54 -11.06
C THR A 145 -0.23 0.73 -10.04
N ILE A 146 -0.45 1.04 -8.76
CA ILE A 146 0.18 0.39 -7.62
C ILE A 146 -0.91 -0.26 -6.77
N GLY A 147 -0.94 -1.59 -6.71
CA GLY A 147 -1.86 -2.33 -5.86
C GLY A 147 -1.20 -2.69 -4.54
N ILE A 148 -1.77 -2.25 -3.43
CA ILE A 148 -1.28 -2.63 -2.10
C ILE A 148 -2.01 -3.90 -1.66
N LEU A 149 -1.35 -4.81 -0.96
CA LEU A 149 -1.94 -6.03 -0.41
C LEU A 149 -2.01 -5.96 1.12
N GLY A 150 -3.07 -6.57 1.68
CA GLY A 150 -3.18 -6.80 3.12
C GLY A 150 -2.59 -8.15 3.57
N GLY A 151 -1.93 -8.88 2.67
CA GLY A 151 -1.27 -10.15 2.94
C GLY A 151 -0.05 -10.29 2.02
N GLY A 152 0.61 -11.44 2.03
CA GLY A 152 1.80 -11.68 1.22
C GLY A 152 1.51 -11.82 -0.28
N LEU A 153 2.52 -11.53 -1.11
CA LEU A 153 2.45 -11.61 -2.57
C LEU A 153 2.19 -13.03 -3.12
N MET A 154 2.38 -14.09 -2.32
CA MET A 154 2.03 -15.47 -2.66
C MET A 154 0.65 -15.90 -2.11
N GLN A 155 -0.04 -15.03 -1.38
CA GLN A 155 -1.34 -15.30 -0.75
C GLN A 155 -2.35 -14.19 -1.08
N ILE A 156 -2.55 -13.96 -2.38
CA ILE A 156 -3.42 -12.88 -2.89
C ILE A 156 -4.86 -13.05 -2.38
N TYR A 157 -5.40 -11.95 -1.83
CA TYR A 157 -6.78 -11.88 -1.35
C TYR A 157 -7.42 -10.55 -1.78
N PRO A 158 -8.72 -10.56 -2.19
CA PRO A 158 -9.59 -11.73 -2.32
C PRO A 158 -9.23 -12.59 -3.54
N LYS A 159 -9.54 -13.89 -3.48
CA LYS A 159 -9.24 -14.84 -4.57
C LYS A 159 -9.90 -14.46 -5.89
N SER A 160 -11.06 -13.82 -5.85
CA SER A 160 -11.76 -13.32 -7.04
C SER A 160 -10.94 -12.31 -7.84
N ASN A 161 -9.99 -11.64 -7.19
CA ASN A 161 -9.19 -10.57 -7.79
C ASN A 161 -7.78 -11.05 -8.17
N ILE A 162 -7.50 -12.36 -8.13
CA ILE A 162 -6.21 -12.91 -8.62
C ILE A 162 -5.95 -12.49 -10.08
N PRO A 163 -6.90 -12.58 -11.02
CA PRO A 163 -6.65 -12.15 -12.39
C PRO A 163 -6.29 -10.66 -12.50
N LEU A 164 -6.92 -9.80 -11.68
CA LEU A 164 -6.58 -8.38 -11.62
C LEU A 164 -5.18 -8.17 -11.03
N ALA A 165 -4.85 -8.88 -9.95
CA ALA A 165 -3.54 -8.83 -9.32
C ALA A 165 -2.43 -9.23 -10.30
N GLU A 166 -2.62 -10.27 -11.10
CA GLU A 166 -1.69 -10.68 -12.16
C GLU A 166 -1.51 -9.60 -13.22
N ARG A 167 -2.60 -8.95 -13.66
CA ARG A 167 -2.51 -7.80 -14.58
C ARG A 167 -1.72 -6.63 -13.97
N ILE A 168 -1.90 -6.36 -12.68
CA ILE A 168 -1.13 -5.32 -11.98
C ILE A 168 0.35 -5.72 -11.90
N MET A 169 0.69 -6.99 -11.65
CA MET A 169 2.10 -7.43 -11.64
C MET A 169 2.77 -7.29 -13.03
N ASP A 170 2.02 -7.46 -14.11
CA ASP A 170 2.54 -7.37 -15.50
C ASP A 170 2.71 -5.93 -15.99
N LYS A 171 1.79 -5.03 -15.61
CA LYS A 171 1.74 -3.65 -16.15
C LYS A 171 1.94 -2.54 -15.12
N GLY A 172 1.92 -2.87 -13.84
CA GLY A 172 2.11 -1.97 -12.72
C GLY A 172 3.01 -2.60 -11.66
N VAL A 173 2.67 -2.42 -10.39
CA VAL A 173 3.37 -3.09 -9.29
C VAL A 173 2.42 -3.43 -8.16
N LEU A 174 2.56 -4.64 -7.60
CA LEU A 174 1.95 -5.02 -6.33
C LEU A 174 2.95 -4.88 -5.21
N ILE A 175 2.48 -4.38 -4.06
CA ILE A 175 3.29 -4.15 -2.86
C ILE A 175 2.64 -4.78 -1.64
N SER A 176 3.45 -5.31 -0.74
CA SER A 176 3.03 -5.71 0.61
C SER A 176 4.12 -5.42 1.63
N GLU A 177 3.73 -4.97 2.82
CA GLU A 177 4.59 -4.99 4.03
C GLU A 177 4.67 -6.39 4.65
N THR A 178 3.74 -7.27 4.31
CA THR A 178 3.62 -8.61 4.87
C THR A 178 4.54 -9.58 4.12
N PRO A 179 5.27 -10.49 4.81
CA PRO A 179 6.10 -11.49 4.15
C PRO A 179 5.33 -12.27 3.07
N PRO A 180 5.95 -12.59 1.91
CA PRO A 180 5.26 -13.13 0.74
C PRO A 180 4.36 -14.35 0.99
N GLU A 181 4.71 -15.21 1.93
CA GLU A 181 4.02 -16.47 2.26
C GLU A 181 2.80 -16.28 3.18
N MET A 182 2.69 -15.13 3.85
CA MET A 182 1.76 -14.95 4.95
C MET A 182 0.37 -14.59 4.43
N ARG A 183 -0.66 -15.25 4.99
CA ARG A 183 -2.06 -15.02 4.63
C ARG A 183 -2.55 -13.69 5.18
N ALA A 184 -3.47 -13.06 4.46
CA ALA A 184 -4.14 -11.84 4.91
C ALA A 184 -5.07 -12.15 6.10
N GLU A 185 -4.94 -11.36 7.15
CA GLU A 185 -5.82 -11.39 8.32
C GLU A 185 -6.65 -10.10 8.41
N PRO A 186 -7.85 -10.11 9.04
CA PRO A 186 -8.73 -8.94 9.09
C PRO A 186 -8.07 -7.65 9.60
N TRP A 187 -7.17 -7.75 10.58
CA TRP A 187 -6.45 -6.61 11.17
C TRP A 187 -5.38 -6.01 10.23
N MET A 188 -4.96 -6.76 9.20
CA MET A 188 -3.97 -6.28 8.24
C MET A 188 -4.57 -5.31 7.22
N PHE A 189 -5.89 -5.35 6.96
CA PHE A 189 -6.49 -4.44 5.99
C PHE A 189 -6.49 -2.98 6.46
N PRO A 190 -6.86 -2.63 7.72
CA PRO A 190 -6.66 -1.29 8.24
C PRO A 190 -5.18 -0.88 8.28
N LEU A 191 -4.28 -1.78 8.72
CA LEU A 191 -2.84 -1.50 8.77
C LEU A 191 -2.28 -1.14 7.39
N ARG A 192 -2.68 -1.88 6.37
CA ARG A 192 -2.29 -1.63 4.99
C ARG A 192 -2.69 -0.23 4.51
N ASN A 193 -3.83 0.29 4.95
CA ASN A 193 -4.40 1.52 4.38
C ASN A 193 -3.47 2.73 4.57
N ARG A 194 -2.66 2.74 5.63
CA ARG A 194 -1.63 3.77 5.85
C ARG A 194 -0.58 3.80 4.74
N ILE A 195 -0.35 2.69 4.04
CA ILE A 195 0.57 2.59 2.90
C ILE A 195 -0.07 3.19 1.65
N ILE A 196 -1.39 3.00 1.45
CA ILE A 196 -2.11 3.62 0.34
C ILE A 196 -2.01 5.14 0.44
N SER A 197 -2.39 5.72 1.58
CA SER A 197 -2.28 7.16 1.79
C SER A 197 -0.81 7.61 1.85
N GLY A 198 0.07 6.80 2.45
CA GLY A 198 1.49 7.14 2.63
C GLY A 198 2.27 7.26 1.33
N LEU A 199 1.92 6.46 0.31
CA LEU A 199 2.50 6.55 -1.03
C LEU A 199 1.85 7.64 -1.91
N SER A 200 0.73 8.21 -1.47
CA SER A 200 -0.08 9.12 -2.27
C SER A 200 0.16 10.58 -1.89
N GLN A 201 0.10 11.50 -2.86
CA GLN A 201 0.04 12.95 -2.57
C GLN A 201 -1.31 13.34 -1.97
N GLY A 202 -2.36 12.63 -2.36
CA GLY A 202 -3.70 12.75 -1.79
C GLY A 202 -4.53 11.51 -2.03
N VAL A 203 -5.68 11.42 -1.36
CA VAL A 203 -6.59 10.28 -1.42
C VAL A 203 -7.97 10.74 -1.91
N PHE A 204 -8.46 10.12 -2.97
CA PHE A 204 -9.80 10.30 -3.52
C PHE A 204 -10.75 9.22 -3.03
N VAL A 205 -11.77 9.64 -2.27
CA VAL A 205 -12.83 8.80 -1.73
C VAL A 205 -14.06 8.91 -2.63
N VAL A 206 -14.41 7.81 -3.29
CA VAL A 206 -15.47 7.81 -4.32
C VAL A 206 -16.85 7.60 -3.71
N GLU A 207 -16.99 6.59 -2.86
CA GLU A 207 -18.24 6.30 -2.16
C GLU A 207 -17.89 5.64 -0.83
N ALA A 208 -18.57 6.06 0.24
CA ALA A 208 -18.31 5.61 1.59
C ALA A 208 -19.58 5.72 2.43
N LYS A 209 -19.91 4.64 3.16
CA LYS A 209 -20.89 4.70 4.26
C LYS A 209 -20.29 5.42 5.46
N GLU A 210 -21.16 5.89 6.35
CA GLU A 210 -20.83 6.55 7.62
C GLU A 210 -19.81 5.78 8.48
N LYS A 211 -19.83 4.44 8.46
CA LYS A 211 -18.85 3.58 9.14
C LYS A 211 -18.15 2.66 8.14
N SER A 212 -17.26 3.21 7.32
CA SER A 212 -16.53 2.45 6.31
C SER A 212 -15.01 2.55 6.48
N GLY A 213 -14.30 1.48 6.07
CA GLY A 213 -12.83 1.48 6.10
C GLY A 213 -12.18 2.53 5.17
N SER A 214 -12.93 3.01 4.17
CA SER A 214 -12.50 4.10 3.30
C SER A 214 -12.38 5.42 4.06
N LEU A 215 -13.29 5.69 5.02
CA LEU A 215 -13.19 6.85 5.91
C LEU A 215 -11.99 6.76 6.85
N ILE A 216 -11.64 5.56 7.32
CA ILE A 216 -10.42 5.35 8.10
C ILE A 216 -9.19 5.75 7.25
N THR A 217 -9.18 5.38 5.97
CA THR A 217 -8.07 5.75 5.08
C THR A 217 -8.01 7.26 4.84
N ALA A 218 -9.16 7.92 4.69
CA ALA A 218 -9.23 9.38 4.57
C ALA A 218 -8.69 10.07 5.82
N GLN A 219 -9.08 9.59 7.00
CA GLN A 219 -8.55 10.10 8.27
C GLN A 219 -7.04 9.90 8.38
N THR A 220 -6.53 8.71 8.08
CA THR A 220 -5.09 8.43 8.06
C THR A 220 -4.34 9.30 7.05
N ALA A 221 -4.96 9.64 5.91
CA ALA A 221 -4.39 10.56 4.94
C ALA A 221 -4.22 11.97 5.52
N LEU A 222 -5.24 12.50 6.20
CA LEU A 222 -5.15 13.80 6.88
C LEU A 222 -4.07 13.81 7.97
N GLU A 223 -3.99 12.75 8.78
CA GLU A 223 -2.96 12.59 9.81
C GLU A 223 -1.53 12.56 9.23
N GLN A 224 -1.39 12.10 8.00
CA GLN A 224 -0.12 12.08 7.25
C GLN A 224 0.14 13.38 6.46
N GLY A 225 -0.71 14.40 6.62
CA GLY A 225 -0.61 15.66 5.87
C GLY A 225 -0.86 15.50 4.37
N ARG A 226 -1.76 14.57 3.99
CA ARG A 226 -2.17 14.36 2.60
C ARG A 226 -3.50 15.01 2.32
N GLU A 227 -3.68 15.45 1.07
CA GLU A 227 -4.96 15.97 0.61
C GLU A 227 -6.03 14.88 0.63
N VAL A 228 -7.25 15.24 1.03
CA VAL A 228 -8.40 14.35 0.92
C VAL A 228 -9.41 14.96 -0.02
N PHE A 229 -9.78 14.17 -1.02
CA PHE A 229 -10.76 14.48 -2.03
C PHE A 229 -11.97 13.57 -1.86
N ALA A 230 -13.17 14.09 -2.09
CA ALA A 230 -14.39 13.32 -1.96
C ALA A 230 -15.35 13.59 -3.11
N LEU A 231 -15.94 12.51 -3.65
CA LEU A 231 -17.01 12.61 -4.65
C LEU A 231 -18.33 12.93 -3.92
N PRO A 232 -19.01 14.05 -4.27
CA PRO A 232 -20.32 14.34 -3.70
C PRO A 232 -21.33 13.33 -4.22
N GLY A 233 -22.35 13.02 -3.42
CA GLY A 233 -23.41 12.12 -3.84
C GLY A 233 -24.77 12.49 -3.30
N ASN A 234 -25.79 11.74 -3.73
CA ASN A 234 -27.17 11.99 -3.32
C ASN A 234 -27.32 11.81 -1.80
N VAL A 235 -27.90 12.79 -1.12
CA VAL A 235 -28.13 12.77 0.34
C VAL A 235 -28.98 11.59 0.80
N THR A 236 -29.78 10.98 -0.08
CA THR A 236 -30.58 9.79 0.23
C THR A 236 -29.85 8.48 -0.05
N SER A 237 -28.66 8.52 -0.67
CA SER A 237 -27.83 7.34 -0.94
C SER A 237 -26.97 7.00 0.28
N PRO A 238 -27.10 5.80 0.87
CA PRO A 238 -26.26 5.39 2.00
C PRO A 238 -24.77 5.35 1.66
N GLU A 239 -24.41 5.11 0.39
CA GLU A 239 -23.02 5.05 -0.08
C GLU A 239 -22.40 6.47 -0.23
N SER A 240 -23.19 7.54 -0.09
CA SER A 240 -22.73 8.93 -0.23
C SER A 240 -22.65 9.68 1.10
N ILE A 241 -23.15 9.11 2.20
CA ILE A 241 -23.17 9.76 3.52
C ILE A 241 -21.75 10.13 3.96
N GLY A 242 -20.81 9.18 3.86
CA GLY A 242 -19.44 9.38 4.31
C GLY A 242 -18.67 10.38 3.45
N THR A 243 -18.84 10.37 2.12
CA THR A 243 -18.16 11.34 1.26
C THR A 243 -18.74 12.75 1.43
N ASN A 244 -20.05 12.89 1.58
CA ASN A 244 -20.67 14.18 1.87
C ASN A 244 -20.24 14.71 3.25
N GLN A 245 -20.09 13.84 4.25
CA GLN A 245 -19.56 14.24 5.56
C GLN A 245 -18.10 14.71 5.46
N LEU A 246 -17.24 13.97 4.76
CA LEU A 246 -15.85 14.39 4.51
C LEU A 246 -15.81 15.79 3.87
N ILE A 247 -16.66 16.07 2.89
CA ILE A 247 -16.76 17.39 2.25
C ILE A 247 -17.17 18.45 3.27
N SER A 248 -18.16 18.16 4.12
CA SER A 248 -18.59 19.06 5.20
C SER A 248 -17.47 19.33 6.21
N ASP A 249 -16.60 18.35 6.44
CA ASP A 249 -15.47 18.42 7.37
C ASP A 249 -14.22 19.08 6.75
N GLY A 250 -14.30 19.49 5.47
CA GLY A 250 -13.26 20.27 4.79
C GLY A 250 -12.50 19.51 3.69
N ALA A 251 -12.84 18.25 3.39
CA ALA A 251 -12.29 17.56 2.24
C ALA A 251 -12.68 18.26 0.93
N LYS A 252 -11.77 18.26 -0.04
CA LYS A 252 -12.00 18.91 -1.33
C LYS A 252 -13.07 18.14 -2.12
N LEU A 253 -14.17 18.82 -2.43
CA LEU A 253 -15.21 18.29 -3.31
C LEU A 253 -14.68 18.15 -4.75
N VAL A 254 -14.88 16.97 -5.35
CA VAL A 254 -14.44 16.66 -6.72
C VAL A 254 -15.62 16.41 -7.66
N LEU A 255 -15.77 17.27 -8.67
CA LEU A 255 -16.74 17.07 -9.77
C LEU A 255 -16.08 16.56 -11.05
N ASN A 256 -14.78 16.83 -11.23
CA ASN A 256 -13.98 16.37 -12.36
C ASN A 256 -12.50 16.31 -11.96
N SER A 257 -11.62 15.86 -12.85
CA SER A 257 -10.19 15.70 -12.54
C SER A 257 -9.50 17.00 -12.13
N LYS A 258 -9.95 18.17 -12.62
CA LYS A 258 -9.25 19.44 -12.43
C LYS A 258 -9.14 19.83 -10.95
N GLN A 259 -10.14 19.53 -10.13
CA GLN A 259 -10.07 19.82 -8.69
C GLN A 259 -8.94 19.07 -7.97
N ILE A 260 -8.58 17.87 -8.45
CA ILE A 260 -7.44 17.11 -7.91
C ILE A 260 -6.14 17.72 -8.41
N GLU A 261 -6.08 18.06 -9.69
CA GLU A 261 -4.89 18.63 -10.30
C GLU A 261 -4.50 19.98 -9.68
N GLU A 262 -5.46 20.89 -9.53
CA GLU A 262 -5.26 22.24 -8.98
C GLU A 262 -4.64 22.20 -7.57
N GLU A 263 -5.01 21.23 -6.75
CA GLU A 263 -4.49 21.09 -5.39
C GLU A 263 -3.04 20.60 -5.40
N PHE A 264 -2.72 19.62 -6.25
CA PHE A 264 -1.34 19.12 -6.34
C PHE A 264 -0.38 20.14 -6.95
N PHE A 265 -0.85 21.04 -7.82
CA PHE A 265 -0.02 22.14 -8.34
C PHE A 265 0.29 23.20 -7.28
N ARG A 266 -0.65 23.49 -6.36
CA ARG A 266 -0.44 24.49 -5.29
C ARG A 266 0.66 24.07 -4.31
N ASN A 267 0.82 22.78 -4.07
CA ASN A 267 1.81 22.24 -3.14
C ASN A 267 3.24 22.17 -3.69
N ILE A 268 3.47 22.63 -4.93
CA ILE A 268 4.79 22.66 -5.59
C ILE A 268 5.38 24.08 -5.63
N ILE A 269 4.58 25.12 -5.35
CA ILE A 269 4.96 26.55 -5.40
C ILE A 269 5.09 27.08 -3.97
#